data_AF-A0A9D7A8K1-F1
#
_entry.id   AF-A0A9D7A8K1-F1
#
_cell.length_a   1.000
_cell.length_b   1.000
_cell.length_c   1.000
_cell.angle_alpha   90.00
_cell.angle_beta   90.00
_cell.angle_gamma   90.00
#
_symmetry.space_group_name_H-M   'P 1'
#
loop_
_entity.id
_entity.type
_entity.pdbx_description
1 polymer ?
#
loop_
_entity_poly.entity_id
_entity_poly.type
_entity_poly.pdbx_seq_one_letter_code
_entity_poly.pdbx_strand_id
1 'polypeptide(L)'
;MSLVKRTIGVAASVAVAFATFVAPAQAASAACSGDLKLVFQGALTGDEAQTGIGEYNGFKLAVLKYNETRGSARKVEPTFIDTQASSTQSPGLALATVNDP
;
A
#
# COMPACT_ATOMS: atom_id res chain seq x y z
N MET A 1 21.87 -20.21 60.79
CA MET A 1 22.72 -19.08 60.38
C MET A 1 23.56 -19.49 59.18
N SER A 2 23.37 -18.75 58.08
CA SER A 2 24.26 -18.52 56.92
C SER A 2 24.92 -19.71 56.21
N LEU A 3 24.36 -20.02 55.04
CA LEU A 3 24.92 -20.82 53.96
C LEU A 3 25.76 -19.89 53.06
N VAL A 4 27.09 -19.96 53.06
CA VAL A 4 27.92 -19.26 52.05
C VAL A 4 28.63 -20.31 51.20
N LYS A 5 27.97 -20.67 50.10
CA LYS A 5 28.52 -21.52 49.04
C LYS A 5 29.49 -20.72 48.17
N ARG A 6 30.69 -21.27 48.00
CA ARG A 6 31.68 -20.91 46.98
C ARG A 6 31.12 -21.25 45.60
N THR A 7 31.08 -20.31 44.67
CA THR A 7 30.87 -20.53 43.23
C THR A 7 31.77 -19.54 42.48
N ILE A 8 33.00 -19.90 42.12
CA ILE A 8 33.37 -20.51 40.82
C ILE A 8 32.64 -19.84 39.66
N GLY A 9 33.37 -18.98 38.94
CA GLY A 9 32.94 -18.37 37.70
C GLY A 9 32.85 -19.40 36.57
N VAL A 10 31.91 -19.18 35.65
CA VAL A 10 31.85 -19.86 34.35
C VAL A 10 31.40 -18.84 33.30
N ALA A 11 32.36 -18.56 32.41
CA ALA A 11 32.29 -18.21 30.99
C ALA A 11 31.04 -17.50 30.43
N ALA A 12 31.27 -16.26 30.00
CA ALA A 12 30.48 -15.58 28.97
C ALA A 12 30.69 -16.27 27.62
N SER A 13 29.62 -16.77 26.99
CA SER A 13 29.51 -17.05 25.55
C SER A 13 28.05 -17.36 25.21
N VAL A 14 27.22 -16.33 25.09
CA VAL A 14 25.93 -16.47 24.38
C VAL A 14 26.12 -15.84 23.01
N ALA A 15 26.36 -16.68 22.00
CA ALA A 15 26.29 -16.26 20.62
C ALA A 15 24.84 -15.84 20.31
N VAL A 16 24.62 -14.55 20.14
CA VAL A 16 23.32 -14.02 19.72
C VAL A 16 23.15 -14.36 18.24
N ALA A 17 22.49 -15.48 17.95
CA ALA A 17 21.97 -15.75 16.63
C ALA A 17 20.77 -14.82 16.38
N PHE A 18 21.00 -13.70 15.69
CA PHE A 18 19.92 -12.88 15.15
C PHE A 18 19.27 -13.63 13.97
N ALA A 19 18.36 -14.55 14.27
CA ALA A 19 17.36 -14.99 13.31
C ALA A 19 16.33 -13.86 13.19
N THR A 20 16.56 -12.89 12.31
CA THR A 20 15.53 -11.93 11.93
C THR A 20 14.50 -12.65 11.06
N PHE A 21 13.59 -13.39 11.70
CA PHE A 21 12.30 -13.64 11.10
C PHE A 21 11.64 -12.28 10.92
N VAL A 22 11.63 -11.78 9.69
CA VAL A 22 10.71 -10.71 9.31
C VAL A 22 9.33 -11.37 9.35
N ALA A 23 8.71 -11.37 10.53
CA ALA A 23 7.30 -11.68 10.63
C ALA A 23 6.60 -10.74 9.64
N PRO A 24 5.73 -11.24 8.75
CA PRO A 24 4.92 -10.33 7.97
C PRO A 24 4.20 -9.46 9.00
N ALA A 25 4.50 -8.16 9.00
CA ALA A 25 3.73 -7.21 9.77
C ALA A 25 2.30 -7.44 9.31
N GLN A 26 1.49 -8.04 10.20
CA GLN A 26 0.08 -8.22 9.95
C GLN A 26 -0.43 -6.81 9.72
N ALA A 27 -0.66 -6.46 8.45
CA ALA A 27 -1.31 -5.23 8.10
C ALA A 27 -2.61 -5.27 8.88
N ALA A 28 -2.71 -4.43 9.92
CA ALA A 28 -3.92 -4.32 10.70
C ALA A 28 -5.03 -4.12 9.68
N SER A 29 -5.96 -5.06 9.60
CA SER A 29 -7.07 -4.95 8.67
C SER A 29 -7.90 -3.78 9.18
N ALA A 30 -7.60 -2.58 8.69
CA ALA A 30 -8.49 -1.46 8.82
C ALA A 30 -9.83 -1.96 8.25
N ALA A 31 -10.81 -2.13 9.14
CA ALA A 31 -12.13 -2.59 8.79
C ALA A 31 -12.87 -1.46 8.07
N CYS A 32 -12.35 -1.00 6.92
CA CYS A 32 -13.02 -0.03 6.07
C CYS A 32 -14.26 -0.73 5.50
N SER A 33 -15.46 -0.33 5.90
CA SER A 33 -16.68 -0.84 5.28
C SER A 33 -16.79 -0.31 3.85
N GLY A 34 -17.17 -1.17 2.90
CA GLY A 34 -17.42 -0.78 1.50
C GLY A 34 -16.38 -1.28 0.50
N ASP A 35 -16.63 -0.95 -0.78
CA ASP A 35 -15.71 -1.25 -1.88
C ASP A 35 -14.48 -0.31 -1.84
N LEU A 36 -13.34 -0.79 -2.35
CA LEU A 36 -12.13 0.01 -2.42
C LEU A 36 -12.23 1.01 -3.58
N LYS A 37 -12.09 2.30 -3.29
CA LYS A 37 -11.94 3.33 -4.33
C LYS A 37 -10.48 3.38 -4.79
N LEU A 38 -10.26 3.27 -6.09
CA LEU A 38 -8.95 3.48 -6.71
C LEU A 38 -9.07 4.60 -7.74
N VAL A 39 -8.24 5.63 -7.58
CA VAL A 39 -8.26 6.83 -8.44
C VAL A 39 -7.03 6.84 -9.34
N PHE A 40 -7.24 6.78 -10.65
CA PHE A 40 -6.19 7.06 -11.63
C PHE A 40 -6.08 8.59 -11.82
N GLN A 41 -4.86 9.12 -11.77
CA GLN A 41 -4.57 10.52 -12.06
C GLN A 41 -3.61 10.55 -13.25
N GLY A 42 -4.03 11.19 -14.34
CA GLY A 42 -3.29 11.22 -15.60
C GLY A 42 -3.87 12.24 -16.56
N ALA A 43 -3.33 12.32 -17.78
CA ALA A 43 -3.87 13.20 -18.82
C ALA A 43 -4.90 12.46 -19.66
N LEU A 44 -6.18 12.88 -19.61
CA LEU A 44 -7.17 12.48 -20.62
C LEU A 44 -7.46 13.59 -21.63
N THR A 45 -7.05 14.82 -21.31
CA THR A 45 -7.05 15.95 -22.23
C THR A 45 -5.69 16.66 -22.21
N GLY A 46 -5.50 17.63 -23.12
CA GLY A 46 -4.21 18.30 -23.33
C GLY A 46 -3.27 17.53 -24.26
N ASP A 47 -2.04 18.03 -24.39
CA ASP A 47 -1.06 17.53 -25.37
C ASP A 47 -0.62 16.08 -25.08
N GLU A 48 -0.64 15.67 -23.81
CA GLU A 48 -0.23 14.34 -23.35
C GLU A 48 -1.40 13.34 -23.24
N ALA A 49 -2.60 13.71 -23.74
CA ALA A 49 -3.81 12.90 -23.60
C ALA A 49 -3.67 11.49 -24.18
N GLN A 50 -2.98 11.33 -25.30
CA GLN A 50 -2.84 10.02 -25.95
C GLN A 50 -2.13 9.00 -25.04
N THR A 51 -1.08 9.44 -24.33
CA THR A 51 -0.35 8.61 -23.37
C THR A 51 -1.24 8.26 -22.19
N GLY A 52 -1.86 9.25 -21.55
CA GLY A 52 -2.69 9.02 -20.36
C GLY A 52 -3.98 8.23 -20.65
N ILE A 53 -4.56 8.34 -21.85
CA ILE A 53 -5.65 7.44 -22.30
C ILE A 53 -5.17 5.99 -22.36
N GLY A 54 -3.97 5.74 -22.88
CA GLY A 54 -3.37 4.41 -22.93
C GLY A 54 -3.17 3.81 -21.54
N GLU A 55 -2.59 4.58 -20.63
CA GLU A 55 -2.39 4.21 -19.23
C GLU A 55 -3.72 3.93 -18.51
N TYR A 56 -4.72 4.81 -18.70
CA TYR A 56 -6.04 4.65 -18.10
C TYR A 56 -6.73 3.37 -18.59
N ASN A 57 -6.61 3.04 -19.87
CA ASN A 57 -7.15 1.79 -20.41
C ASN A 57 -6.46 0.55 -19.79
N GLY A 58 -5.15 0.60 -19.58
CA GLY A 58 -4.41 -0.43 -18.85
C GLY A 58 -4.88 -0.59 -17.40
N PHE A 59 -5.07 0.53 -16.70
CA PHE A 59 -5.63 0.56 -15.35
C PHE A 59 -7.04 -0.05 -15.30
N LYS A 60 -7.94 0.33 -16.21
CA LYS A 60 -9.29 -0.23 -16.31
C LYS A 60 -9.25 -1.74 -16.53
N LEU A 61 -8.37 -2.23 -17.41
CA LEU A 61 -8.23 -3.66 -17.68
C LEU A 61 -7.74 -4.42 -16.44
N ALA A 62 -6.79 -3.85 -15.69
CA ALA A 62 -6.30 -4.46 -14.46
C ALA A 62 -7.38 -4.55 -13.38
N VAL A 63 -8.16 -3.47 -13.18
CA VAL A 63 -9.27 -3.44 -12.23
C VAL A 63 -10.38 -4.41 -12.63
N LEU A 64 -10.72 -4.49 -13.92
CA LEU A 64 -11.68 -5.46 -14.43
C LEU A 64 -11.25 -6.90 -14.08
N LYS A 65 -10.02 -7.28 -14.43
CA LYS A 65 -9.48 -8.62 -14.15
C LYS A 65 -9.47 -8.92 -12.66
N TYR A 66 -8.98 -7.98 -11.82
CA TYR A 66 -9.02 -8.15 -10.37
C TYR A 66 -10.44 -8.41 -9.89
N ASN A 67 -11.40 -7.57 -10.31
CA ASN A 67 -12.78 -7.68 -9.88
C ASN A 67 -13.41 -9.01 -10.30
N GLU A 68 -13.09 -9.53 -11.48
CA GLU A 68 -13.56 -10.84 -11.94
C GLU A 68 -12.99 -12.00 -11.10
N THR A 69 -11.74 -11.88 -10.62
CA THR A 69 -11.03 -12.97 -9.93
C THR A 69 -10.97 -12.83 -8.41
N ARG A 70 -11.46 -11.74 -7.83
CA ARG A 70 -11.27 -11.39 -6.39
C ARG A 70 -11.91 -12.34 -5.39
N GLY A 71 -12.82 -13.21 -5.83
CA GLY A 71 -13.61 -14.05 -4.93
C GLY A 71 -14.44 -13.22 -3.94
N SER A 72 -14.23 -13.43 -2.64
CA SER A 72 -14.90 -12.69 -1.56
C SER A 72 -14.17 -11.41 -1.14
N ALA A 73 -13.01 -11.10 -1.73
CA ALA A 73 -12.35 -9.84 -1.46
C ALA A 73 -13.19 -8.66 -1.96
N ARG A 74 -12.97 -7.49 -1.37
CA ARG A 74 -13.70 -6.25 -1.69
C ARG A 74 -13.53 -5.89 -3.15
N LYS A 75 -14.61 -5.41 -3.77
CA LYS A 75 -14.58 -4.91 -5.13
C LYS A 75 -13.76 -3.63 -5.16
N VAL A 76 -13.11 -3.38 -6.29
CA VAL A 76 -12.48 -2.10 -6.59
C VAL A 76 -13.42 -1.31 -7.49
N GLU A 77 -13.71 -0.07 -7.09
CA GLU A 77 -14.39 0.92 -7.92
C GLU A 77 -13.33 1.88 -8.50
N PRO A 78 -13.03 1.78 -9.81
CA PRO A 78 -12.09 2.67 -10.47
C PRO A 78 -12.75 4.03 -10.71
N THR A 79 -12.02 5.10 -10.43
CA THR A 79 -12.37 6.45 -10.90
C THR A 79 -11.14 7.12 -11.49
N PHE A 80 -11.35 8.30 -12.06
CA PHE A 80 -10.33 9.04 -12.78
C PHE A 80 -10.41 10.54 -12.50
N ILE A 81 -9.26 11.21 -12.49
CA ILE A 81 -9.13 12.65 -12.45
C ILE A 81 -8.19 13.14 -13.54
N ASP A 82 -8.68 14.07 -14.38
CA ASP A 82 -7.89 14.68 -15.45
C ASP A 82 -6.96 15.74 -14.89
N THR A 83 -5.68 15.42 -14.88
CA THR A 83 -4.62 16.34 -14.46
C THR A 83 -4.05 17.13 -15.63
N GLN A 84 -4.36 16.73 -16.88
CA GLN A 84 -3.75 17.26 -18.10
C GLN A 84 -2.22 17.22 -18.09
N ALA A 85 -1.61 16.31 -17.31
CA ALA A 85 -0.17 16.29 -17.03
C ALA A 85 0.38 17.65 -16.55
N SER A 86 -0.46 18.47 -15.92
CA SER A 86 -0.11 19.83 -15.53
C SER A 86 0.51 19.88 -14.14
N SER A 87 1.69 20.48 -14.03
CA SER A 87 2.36 20.70 -12.75
C SER A 87 1.61 21.69 -11.84
N THR A 88 0.70 22.49 -12.38
CA THR A 88 -0.12 23.43 -11.60
C THR A 88 -1.43 22.83 -11.11
N GLN A 89 -2.04 21.90 -11.86
CA GLN A 89 -3.30 21.26 -11.49
C GLN A 89 -3.11 20.00 -10.62
N SER A 90 -2.09 19.18 -10.94
CA SER A 90 -1.92 17.85 -10.34
C SER A 90 -1.84 17.86 -8.81
N PRO A 91 -1.07 18.76 -8.14
CA PRO A 91 -0.96 18.72 -6.68
C PRO A 91 -2.28 18.96 -5.95
N GLY A 92 -3.10 19.91 -6.43
CA GLY A 92 -4.39 20.24 -5.81
C GLY A 92 -5.41 19.11 -5.98
N LEU A 93 -5.42 18.48 -7.15
CA LEU A 93 -6.29 17.34 -7.47
C LEU A 93 -5.90 16.08 -6.67
N ALA A 94 -4.59 15.84 -6.49
CA ALA A 94 -4.10 14.77 -5.64
C ALA A 94 -4.51 14.96 -4.18
N LEU A 95 -4.40 16.19 -3.65
CA LEU A 95 -4.84 16.50 -2.29
C LEU A 95 -6.36 16.31 -2.12
N ALA A 96 -7.16 16.73 -3.11
CA ALA A 96 -8.60 16.51 -3.09
C ALA A 96 -8.95 15.01 -3.06
N THR A 97 -8.17 14.17 -3.75
CA THR A 97 -8.33 12.70 -3.74
C THR A 97 -8.07 12.10 -2.36
N VAL A 98 -7.05 12.59 -1.64
CA VAL A 98 -6.72 12.10 -0.29
C VAL A 98 -7.79 12.50 0.73
N ASN A 99 -8.44 13.64 0.53
CA ASN A 99 -9.48 14.16 1.41
C ASN A 99 -10.90 13.68 1.05
N ASP A 100 -11.01 12.84 0.01
CA ASP A 100 -12.28 12.25 -0.41
C ASP A 100 -12.71 11.17 0.59
N PRO A 101 -13.91 11.27 1.18
CA PRO A 101 -14.36 10.44 2.31
C PRO A 101 -14.65 8.97 1.97
#